data_AF-A0A0D6QQ22-F1
#
_entry.id   AF-A0A0D6QQ22-F1
#
_cell.length_a   1.000
_cell.length_b   1.000
_cell.length_c   1.000
_cell.angle_alpha   90.00
_cell.angle_beta   90.00
_cell.angle_gamma   90.00
#
_symmetry.space_group_name_H-M   'P 1'
#
loop_
_entity.id
_entity.type
_entity.pdbx_description
1 polymer ?
#
loop_
_entity_poly.entity_id
_entity_poly.type
_entity_poly.pdbx_seq_one_letter_code
_entity_poly.pdbx_strand_id
1 'polypeptide(L)'
;MKAGTAAKMALGLVSTAAFVRLGAVRGGRMVALAPASEKLRRRAVRNVAALAGVGEARARGLLEACGWSVRDAVDRAGRPAARPRRRR
;
A
#
# COMPACT_ATOMS: atom_id res chain seq x y z
N MET A 1 18.58 -5.45 -30.18
CA MET A 1 18.02 -5.77 -28.83
C MET A 1 18.80 -5.14 -27.66
N LYS A 2 19.56 -4.03 -27.83
CA LYS A 2 20.29 -3.37 -26.71
C LYS A 2 19.72 -2.00 -26.34
N ALA A 3 19.42 -1.17 -27.34
CA ALA A 3 18.81 0.16 -27.14
C ALA A 3 17.45 0.10 -26.42
N GLY A 4 16.59 -0.88 -26.77
CA GLY A 4 15.28 -1.04 -26.13
C GLY A 4 15.36 -1.37 -24.64
N THR A 5 16.35 -2.18 -24.22
CA THR A 5 16.56 -2.51 -22.81
C THR A 5 17.07 -1.29 -22.03
N ALA A 6 18.02 -0.54 -22.60
CA ALA A 6 18.53 0.69 -22.00
C ALA A 6 17.43 1.74 -21.80
N ALA A 7 16.59 1.96 -22.82
CA ALA A 7 15.45 2.87 -22.74
C ALA A 7 14.42 2.42 -21.69
N LYS A 8 14.13 1.12 -21.61
CA LYS A 8 13.21 0.57 -20.59
C LYS A 8 13.75 0.75 -19.18
N MET A 9 15.05 0.55 -18.96
CA MET A 9 15.68 0.78 -17.66
C MET A 9 15.65 2.25 -17.28
N ALA A 10 16.00 3.15 -18.20
CA ALA A 10 15.94 4.60 -17.97
C ALA A 10 14.51 5.04 -17.60
N LEU A 11 13.51 4.61 -18.35
CA LEU A 11 12.11 4.93 -18.06
C LEU A 11 11.65 4.34 -16.72
N GLY A 12 12.04 3.10 -16.42
CA GLY A 12 11.74 2.45 -15.14
C GLY A 12 12.30 3.22 -13.95
N LEU A 13 13.53 3.73 -14.06
CA LEU A 13 14.18 4.52 -13.03
C LEU A 13 13.48 5.88 -12.83
N VAL A 14 13.24 6.61 -13.92
CA VAL A 14 12.60 7.94 -13.86
C VAL A 14 11.18 7.84 -13.32
N SER A 15 10.38 6.89 -13.80
CA SER A 15 9.00 6.70 -13.32
C SER A 15 8.97 6.29 -11.85
N THR A 16 9.84 5.36 -11.43
CA THR A 16 9.92 4.95 -10.01
C THR A 16 10.32 6.11 -9.11
N ALA A 17 11.34 6.90 -9.51
CA ALA A 17 11.77 8.07 -8.76
C ALA A 17 10.63 9.10 -8.62
N ALA A 18 9.87 9.34 -9.69
CA ALA A 18 8.70 10.21 -9.65
C ALA A 18 7.63 9.70 -8.66
N PHE A 19 7.28 8.40 -8.72
CA PHE A 19 6.28 7.81 -7.82
C PHE A 19 6.70 7.84 -6.34
N VAL A 20 7.99 7.66 -6.05
CA VAL A 20 8.52 7.82 -4.69
C VAL A 20 8.34 9.25 -4.20
N ARG A 21 8.68 10.26 -5.03
CA ARG A 21 8.51 11.67 -4.67
C ARG A 21 7.05 12.08 -4.47
N LEU A 22 6.13 11.46 -5.21
CA LEU A 22 4.68 11.69 -5.08
C LEU A 22 4.06 10.98 -3.85
N GLY A 23 4.84 10.21 -3.08
CA GLY A 23 4.36 9.47 -1.91
C GLY A 23 3.54 8.22 -2.27
N ALA A 24 3.60 7.76 -3.52
CA ALA A 24 2.93 6.54 -3.97
C ALA A 24 3.61 5.25 -3.46
N VAL A 25 4.80 5.37 -2.86
CA VAL A 25 5.60 4.27 -2.31
C VAL A 25 5.95 4.59 -0.84
N ARG A 26 5.76 3.62 0.06
CA ARG A 26 6.12 3.72 1.49
C ARG A 26 6.82 2.44 1.91
N GLY A 27 7.96 2.54 2.60
CA GLY A 27 8.72 1.37 3.06
C GLY A 27 9.08 0.36 1.95
N GLY A 28 9.39 0.85 0.74
CA GLY A 28 9.68 0.00 -0.43
C GLY A 28 8.46 -0.69 -1.04
N ARG A 29 7.23 -0.34 -0.63
CA ARG A 29 5.99 -0.96 -1.11
C ARG A 29 5.09 0.07 -1.77
N MET A 30 4.46 -0.31 -2.88
CA MET A 30 3.47 0.51 -3.57
C MET A 30 2.23 0.66 -2.70
N VAL A 31 1.82 1.90 -2.44
CA VAL A 31 0.65 2.26 -1.64
C VAL A 31 -0.48 2.79 -2.54
N ALA A 32 -0.15 3.43 -3.68
CA ALA A 32 -1.12 3.83 -4.69
C ALA A 32 -1.45 2.69 -5.66
N LEU A 33 -1.97 1.56 -5.15
CA LEU A 33 -2.44 0.46 -5.99
C LEU A 33 -3.97 0.40 -5.96
N ALA A 34 -4.60 0.20 -7.13
CA ALA A 34 -6.03 -0.08 -7.26
C ALA A 34 -6.22 -1.61 -7.37
N PRO A 35 -6.71 -2.29 -6.32
CA PRO A 35 -6.81 -3.74 -6.33
C PRO A 35 -8.07 -4.23 -7.06
N ALA A 36 -8.03 -4.17 -8.39
CA ALA A 36 -9.10 -4.62 -9.27
C ALA A 36 -9.21 -6.17 -9.40
N SER A 37 -8.17 -6.91 -9.00
CA SER A 37 -8.13 -8.37 -9.07
C SER A 37 -7.82 -9.02 -7.73
N GLU A 38 -8.21 -10.27 -7.54
CA GLU A 38 -7.95 -11.05 -6.32
C GLU A 38 -6.45 -11.12 -5.98
N LYS A 39 -5.58 -11.24 -6.99
CA LYS A 39 -4.12 -11.17 -6.81
C LYS A 39 -3.66 -9.84 -6.21
N LEU A 40 -4.22 -8.73 -6.69
CA LEU A 40 -3.88 -7.40 -6.20
C LEU A 40 -4.47 -7.15 -4.81
N ARG A 41 -5.67 -7.68 -4.51
CA ARG A 41 -6.27 -7.65 -3.17
C ARG A 41 -5.40 -8.37 -2.15
N ARG A 42 -4.91 -9.57 -2.46
CA ARG A 42 -3.95 -10.30 -1.61
C ARG A 42 -2.64 -9.53 -1.41
N ARG A 43 -2.14 -8.88 -2.46
CA ARG A 43 -0.94 -8.02 -2.35
C ARG A 43 -1.20 -6.80 -1.47
N ALA A 44 -2.37 -6.17 -1.58
CA ALA A 44 -2.78 -5.04 -0.76
C ALA A 44 -2.78 -5.42 0.73
N VAL A 45 -3.40 -6.55 1.09
CA VAL A 45 -3.43 -7.07 2.47
C VAL A 45 -2.01 -7.27 3.01
N ARG A 46 -1.12 -7.93 2.26
CA ARG A 46 0.28 -8.12 2.67
C ARG A 46 1.04 -6.81 2.83
N ASN A 47 0.79 -5.84 1.95
CA ASN A 47 1.42 -4.53 2.04
C ASN A 47 0.96 -3.78 3.30
N VAL A 48 -0.34 -3.75 3.59
CA VAL A 48 -0.86 -3.12 4.81
C VAL A 48 -0.35 -3.83 6.05
N ALA A 49 -0.39 -5.16 6.10
CA ALA A 49 0.10 -5.94 7.24
C ALA A 49 1.58 -5.65 7.52
N ALA A 50 2.43 -5.62 6.47
CA ALA A 50 3.85 -5.32 6.60
C ALA A 50 4.14 -3.85 6.97
N LEU A 51 3.35 -2.88 6.45
CA LEU A 51 3.55 -1.45 6.71
C LEU A 51 3.02 -1.03 8.08
N ALA A 52 1.91 -1.61 8.53
CA ALA A 52 1.27 -1.28 9.79
C ALA A 52 1.63 -2.24 10.95
N GLY A 53 2.35 -3.34 10.67
CA GLY A 53 2.70 -4.34 11.68
C GLY A 53 1.48 -5.08 12.26
N VAL A 54 0.39 -5.20 11.49
CA VAL A 54 -0.86 -5.86 11.92
C VAL A 54 -1.05 -7.20 11.23
N GLY A 55 -1.79 -8.11 11.86
CA GLY A 55 -2.15 -9.39 11.23
C GLY A 55 -3.01 -9.22 9.97
N GLU A 56 -2.95 -10.19 9.06
CA GLU A 56 -3.64 -10.14 7.75
C GLU A 56 -5.15 -9.96 7.87
N ALA A 57 -5.79 -10.59 8.86
CA ALA A 57 -7.22 -10.43 9.10
C ALA A 57 -7.60 -8.98 9.43
N ARG A 58 -6.79 -8.31 10.27
CA ARG A 58 -7.00 -6.89 10.62
C ARG A 58 -6.68 -5.97 9.46
N ALA A 59 -5.64 -6.28 8.68
CA ALA A 59 -5.30 -5.56 7.46
C ALA A 59 -6.44 -5.64 6.42
N ARG A 60 -7.06 -6.82 6.24
CA ARG A 60 -8.22 -6.99 5.34
C ARG A 60 -9.41 -6.15 5.79
N GLY A 61 -9.77 -6.22 7.07
CA GLY A 61 -10.88 -5.41 7.60
C GLY A 61 -10.66 -3.90 7.46
N LEU A 62 -9.42 -3.43 7.63
CA LEU A 62 -9.07 -2.02 7.39
C LEU A 62 -9.16 -1.65 5.90
N LEU A 63 -8.71 -2.53 5.01
CA LEU A 63 -8.82 -2.30 3.56
C LEU A 63 -10.27 -2.24 3.12
N GLU A 64 -11.13 -3.15 3.58
CA GLU A 64 -12.56 -3.15 3.28
C GLU A 64 -13.24 -1.86 3.80
N ALA A 65 -12.93 -1.46 5.04
CA ALA A 65 -13.45 -0.22 5.62
C ALA A 65 -12.97 1.06 4.93
N CYS A 66 -11.82 0.99 4.22
CA CYS A 66 -11.23 2.12 3.49
C CYS A 66 -11.46 2.03 1.97
N GLY A 67 -12.44 1.23 1.51
CA GLY A 67 -12.75 1.12 0.08
C GLY A 67 -11.60 0.57 -0.76
N TRP A 68 -10.79 -0.31 -0.17
CA TRP A 68 -9.58 -0.91 -0.75
C TRP A 68 -8.40 0.03 -1.02
N SER A 69 -8.39 1.22 -0.38
CA SER A 69 -7.25 2.12 -0.39
C SER A 69 -6.17 1.69 0.60
N VAL A 70 -4.99 1.29 0.12
CA VAL A 70 -3.84 0.90 0.97
C VAL A 70 -3.32 2.10 1.75
N ARG A 71 -3.37 3.31 1.18
CA ARG A 71 -2.93 4.55 1.84
C ARG A 71 -3.74 4.81 3.10
N ASP A 72 -5.05 4.85 2.93
CA ASP A 72 -5.98 5.16 4.01
C ASP A 72 -6.00 4.04 5.07
N ALA A 73 -5.88 2.78 4.63
CA ALA A 73 -5.77 1.65 5.55
C ALA A 73 -4.52 1.72 6.42
N VAL A 74 -3.35 2.07 5.87
CA VAL A 74 -2.10 2.25 6.63
C VAL A 74 -2.19 3.46 7.55
N ASP A 75 -2.74 4.58 7.08
CA ASP A 75 -2.88 5.79 7.91
C ASP A 75 -3.89 5.57 9.06
N ARG A 76 -4.96 4.81 8.81
CA ARG A 76 -5.93 4.41 9.85
C ARG A 76 -5.37 3.37 10.82
N ALA A 77 -4.42 2.54 10.40
CA ALA A 77 -3.72 1.62 11.29
C ALA A 77 -2.66 2.34 12.16
N GLY A 78 -1.99 3.35 11.60
CA GLY A 78 -0.99 4.18 12.29
C GLY A 78 -1.61 5.17 13.27
N ARG A 79 -2.87 5.60 13.06
CA ARG A 79 -3.66 6.21 14.12
C ARG A 79 -3.99 5.12 15.14
N PRO A 80 -3.56 5.21 16.42
CA PRO A 80 -3.99 4.26 17.43
C PRO A 80 -5.51 4.25 17.42
N ALA A 81 -6.09 3.10 17.08
CA ALA A 81 -7.53 2.90 17.08
C ALA A 81 -8.06 3.49 18.38
N ALA A 82 -8.88 4.54 18.27
CA ALA A 82 -9.44 5.25 19.40
C ALA A 82 -9.87 4.23 20.44
N ARG A 83 -9.14 4.23 21.57
CA ARG A 83 -9.30 3.30 22.69
C ARG A 83 -10.79 3.13 22.93
N PRO A 84 -11.35 1.91 22.92
CA PRO A 84 -12.78 1.73 23.13
C PRO A 84 -13.13 2.47 24.41
N ARG A 85 -13.96 3.52 24.29
CA ARG A 85 -14.54 4.21 25.45
C ARG A 85 -15.26 3.11 26.22
N ARG A 86 -14.61 2.60 27.29
CA ARG A 86 -15.25 1.78 28.31
C ARG A 86 -16.41 2.62 28.82
N ARG A 87 -17.61 2.34 28.30
CA ARG A 87 -18.84 2.78 28.94
C ARG A 87 -18.93 2.00 30.24
N ARG A 88 -18.94 2.79 31.33
CA ARG A 88 -19.24 2.38 32.70
C ARG A 88 -20.68 1.87 32.78
#